data_AF-A0A815UWY0-F1
#
_entry.id   AF-A0A815UWY0-F1
#
_cell.length_a   1.000
_cell.length_b   1.000
_cell.length_c   1.000
_cell.angle_alpha   90.00
_cell.angle_beta   90.00
_cell.angle_gamma   90.00
#
_symmetry.space_group_name_H-M   'P 1'
#
loop_
_entity.id
_entity.type
_entity.pdbx_description
1 polymer ?
#
loop_
_entity_poly.entity_id
_entity_poly.type
_entity_poly.pdbx_seq_one_letter_code
_entity_poly.pdbx_strand_id
1 'polypeptide(L)'
;MRDMLPESERQDTLLLQVLEDRGLAYLCSHLKLRVDLLNKLSLPSMDSNEFLLFVDNQTKIYDKNTQTFIQTLVSCIYETAISTTLTSTKTDKTILNQEKIFIENHRQCLQTYIKTIEQQVWALYALQLIGYKNNFPKELLLRLFVYSYDLDIIEEDAYFKWKEDINDDIPGKGKALFQVSKWLQWLEHASEESDDDDNRKSHEIILNDKENGHDQKDIEQEQNA
;
A
#
# COMPACT_ATOMS: atom_id res chain seq x y z
N MET A 1 -8.90 14.51 -26.18
CA MET A 1 -8.18 13.58 -25.28
C MET A 1 -7.48 14.34 -24.15
N ARG A 2 -6.83 15.48 -24.40
CA ARG A 2 -6.23 16.35 -23.37
C ARG A 2 -7.20 16.90 -22.30
N ASP A 3 -8.45 17.18 -22.67
CA ASP A 3 -9.47 17.70 -21.75
C ASP A 3 -10.09 16.64 -20.83
N MET A 4 -9.72 15.37 -20.98
CA MET A 4 -10.26 14.25 -20.18
C MET A 4 -9.43 13.94 -18.94
N LEU A 5 -8.26 14.59 -18.77
CA LEU A 5 -7.37 14.35 -17.63
C LEU A 5 -7.66 15.32 -16.49
N PRO A 6 -7.57 14.91 -15.22
CA PRO A 6 -7.62 15.78 -14.05
C PRO A 6 -6.62 16.95 -14.12
N GLU A 7 -6.91 18.05 -13.43
CA GLU A 7 -6.11 19.29 -13.50
C GLU A 7 -4.65 19.10 -13.07
N SER A 8 -4.41 18.30 -12.04
CA SER A 8 -3.06 17.96 -11.57
C SER A 8 -2.24 17.23 -12.65
N GLU A 9 -2.84 16.28 -13.36
CA GLU A 9 -2.18 15.52 -14.41
C GLU A 9 -1.90 16.36 -15.66
N ARG A 10 -2.80 17.32 -15.95
CA ARG A 10 -2.57 18.32 -16.99
C ARG A 10 -1.37 19.20 -16.65
N GLN A 11 -1.21 19.60 -15.39
CA GLN A 11 -0.04 20.37 -14.94
C GLN A 11 1.26 19.57 -15.09
N ASP A 12 1.27 18.29 -14.68
CA ASP A 12 2.44 17.41 -14.82
C ASP A 12 2.82 17.21 -16.30
N THR A 13 1.84 16.97 -17.17
CA THR A 13 2.04 16.80 -18.61
C THR A 13 2.60 18.07 -19.27
N LEU A 14 2.05 19.24 -18.91
CA LEU A 14 2.53 20.52 -19.42
C LEU A 14 3.96 20.82 -18.94
N LEU A 15 4.25 20.56 -17.66
CA LEU A 15 5.60 20.73 -17.12
C LEU A 15 6.60 19.80 -17.81
N LEU A 16 6.25 18.52 -18.02
CA LEU A 16 7.09 17.59 -18.74
C LEU A 16 7.35 18.07 -20.17
N GLN A 17 6.33 18.54 -20.88
CA GLN A 17 6.49 19.09 -22.24
C GLN A 17 7.46 20.29 -22.25
N VAL A 18 7.32 21.23 -21.31
CA VAL A 18 8.24 22.38 -21.19
C VAL A 18 9.68 21.94 -20.92
N LEU A 19 9.87 20.89 -20.12
CA LEU A 19 11.19 20.33 -19.84
C LEU A 19 11.77 19.61 -21.07
N GLU A 20 10.95 18.88 -21.83
CA GLU A 20 11.35 18.22 -23.08
C GLU A 20 11.76 19.25 -24.14
N ASP A 21 10.97 20.31 -24.33
CA ASP A 21 11.26 21.41 -25.27
C ASP A 21 12.59 22.13 -24.95
N ARG A 22 13.01 22.08 -23.68
CA ARG A 22 14.28 22.67 -23.20
C ARG A 22 15.41 21.66 -23.06
N GLY A 23 15.19 20.39 -23.39
CA GLY A 23 16.19 19.32 -23.22
C GLY A 23 16.53 19.01 -21.75
N LEU A 24 15.67 19.38 -20.80
CA LEU A 24 15.85 19.23 -19.35
C LEU A 24 15.03 18.09 -18.74
N ALA A 25 14.29 17.32 -19.55
CA ALA A 25 13.43 16.24 -19.05
C ALA A 25 14.18 15.18 -18.22
N TYR A 26 15.48 14.98 -18.49
CA TYR A 26 16.33 14.06 -17.72
C TYR A 26 16.50 14.47 -16.24
N LEU A 27 16.35 15.77 -15.92
CA LEU A 27 16.42 16.27 -14.54
C LEU A 27 15.19 15.89 -13.71
N CYS A 28 14.10 15.48 -14.36
CA CYS A 28 12.84 15.14 -13.72
C CYS A 28 12.38 13.76 -14.17
N SER A 29 13.25 12.77 -14.05
CA SER A 29 12.97 11.37 -14.38
C SER A 29 11.71 10.84 -13.67
N HIS A 30 11.46 11.26 -12.41
CA HIS A 30 10.24 10.91 -11.68
C HIS A 30 8.96 11.44 -12.35
N LEU A 31 9.00 12.65 -12.91
CA LEU A 31 7.85 13.29 -13.55
C LEU A 31 7.51 12.54 -14.83
N LYS A 32 8.54 12.10 -15.58
CA LYS A 32 8.37 11.27 -16.77
C LYS A 32 7.69 9.94 -16.43
N LEU A 33 8.22 9.21 -15.44
CA LEU A 33 7.60 7.96 -14.96
C LEU A 33 6.13 8.18 -14.56
N ARG A 34 5.85 9.24 -13.82
CA ARG A 34 4.50 9.58 -13.37
C ARG A 34 3.55 9.80 -14.54
N VAL A 35 3.92 10.66 -15.49
CA VAL A 35 3.10 10.95 -16.69
C VAL A 35 2.87 9.68 -17.50
N ASP A 36 3.90 8.85 -17.69
CA ASP A 36 3.79 7.59 -18.43
C ASP A 36 2.83 6.60 -17.77
N LEU A 37 2.89 6.45 -16.44
CA LEU A 37 1.97 5.60 -15.68
C LEU A 37 0.53 6.10 -15.75
N LEU A 38 0.31 7.40 -15.54
CA LEU A 38 -1.04 7.99 -15.59
C LEU A 38 -1.67 7.85 -16.97
N ASN A 39 -0.91 8.18 -18.03
CA ASN A 39 -1.36 7.99 -19.41
C ASN A 39 -1.78 6.55 -19.68
N LYS A 40 -1.05 5.56 -19.13
CA LYS A 40 -1.39 4.16 -19.28
C LYS A 40 -2.66 3.79 -18.51
N LEU A 41 -2.80 4.26 -17.26
CA LEU A 41 -3.97 4.01 -16.40
C LEU A 41 -5.26 4.65 -16.92
N SER A 42 -5.18 5.79 -17.61
CA SER A 42 -6.35 6.47 -18.18
C SER A 42 -6.93 5.78 -19.43
N LEU A 43 -6.30 4.74 -19.96
CA LEU A 43 -6.80 4.06 -21.16
C LEU A 43 -8.04 3.18 -20.82
N PRO A 44 -9.15 3.29 -21.56
CA PRO A 44 -10.39 2.57 -21.22
C PRO A 44 -10.33 1.06 -21.43
N SER A 45 -9.34 0.55 -22.17
CA SER A 45 -9.14 -0.88 -22.48
C SER A 45 -7.96 -1.49 -21.72
N MET A 46 -7.48 -0.82 -20.67
CA MET A 46 -6.28 -1.18 -19.94
C MET A 46 -6.56 -2.38 -19.03
N ASP A 47 -5.98 -3.55 -19.34
CA ASP A 47 -6.03 -4.73 -18.48
C ASP A 47 -4.95 -4.70 -17.40
N SER A 48 -5.27 -5.15 -16.18
CA SER A 48 -4.32 -5.17 -15.07
C SER A 48 -2.99 -5.88 -15.37
N ASN A 49 -3.01 -6.95 -16.18
CA ASN A 49 -1.78 -7.66 -16.54
C ASN A 49 -0.95 -6.88 -17.56
N GLU A 50 -1.61 -6.20 -18.50
CA GLU A 50 -0.94 -5.26 -19.40
C GLU A 50 -0.29 -4.11 -18.62
N PHE A 51 -0.88 -3.69 -17.49
CA PHE A 51 -0.33 -2.61 -16.66
C PHE A 51 0.92 -3.11 -15.96
N LEU A 52 0.84 -4.29 -15.35
CA LEU A 52 1.97 -4.93 -14.71
C LEU A 52 3.14 -5.11 -15.69
N LEU A 53 2.87 -5.60 -16.91
CA LEU A 53 3.91 -5.72 -17.94
C LEU A 53 4.50 -4.36 -18.33
N PHE A 54 3.66 -3.33 -18.38
CA PHE A 54 4.15 -1.97 -18.63
C PHE A 54 5.07 -1.49 -17.50
N VAL A 55 4.66 -1.64 -16.24
CA VAL A 55 5.49 -1.28 -15.07
C VAL A 55 6.80 -2.08 -15.06
N ASP A 56 6.77 -3.36 -15.41
CA ASP A 56 7.98 -4.20 -15.51
C ASP A 56 8.97 -3.64 -16.52
N ASN A 57 8.49 -3.17 -17.67
CA ASN A 57 9.32 -2.47 -18.64
C ASN A 57 9.88 -1.15 -18.10
N GLN A 58 9.13 -0.40 -17.29
CA GLN A 58 9.64 0.82 -16.63
C GLN A 58 10.78 0.50 -15.65
N THR A 59 10.78 -0.66 -15.00
CA THR A 59 11.86 -1.05 -14.07
C THR A 59 13.22 -1.29 -14.75
N LYS A 60 13.26 -1.36 -16.08
CA LYS A 60 14.50 -1.41 -16.86
C LYS A 60 15.17 -0.03 -16.97
N ILE A 61 14.40 1.03 -16.74
CA ILE A 61 14.83 2.43 -16.86
C ILE A 61 15.00 3.05 -15.47
N TYR A 62 14.08 2.74 -14.55
CA TYR A 62 14.04 3.29 -13.20
C TYR A 62 14.33 2.21 -12.16
N ASP A 63 15.07 2.57 -11.11
CA ASP A 63 15.33 1.64 -10.01
C ASP A 63 14.07 1.43 -9.16
N LYS A 64 13.52 0.22 -9.26
CA LYS A 64 12.32 -0.23 -8.56
C LYS A 64 12.46 -0.26 -7.03
N ASN A 65 13.69 -0.23 -6.50
CA ASN A 65 13.94 -0.26 -5.06
C ASN A 65 14.01 1.13 -4.43
N THR A 66 13.80 2.20 -5.21
CA THR A 66 13.84 3.57 -4.69
C THR A 66 12.50 4.01 -4.12
N GLN A 67 12.55 4.84 -3.08
CA GLN A 67 11.37 5.50 -2.51
C GLN A 67 10.56 6.22 -3.58
N THR A 68 11.23 6.98 -4.47
CA THR A 68 10.57 7.73 -5.54
C THR A 68 9.77 6.84 -6.48
N PHE A 69 10.29 5.67 -6.88
CA PHE A 69 9.58 4.74 -7.74
C PHE A 69 8.31 4.21 -7.06
N ILE A 70 8.44 3.72 -5.82
CA ILE A 70 7.32 3.16 -5.06
C ILE A 70 6.25 4.21 -4.80
N GLN A 71 6.64 5.40 -4.34
CA GLN A 71 5.72 6.48 -4.08
C GLN A 71 4.98 6.95 -5.34
N THR A 72 5.69 6.98 -6.48
CA THR A 72 5.08 7.35 -7.77
C THR A 72 4.06 6.31 -8.20
N LEU A 73 4.42 5.02 -8.16
CA LEU A 73 3.53 3.91 -8.53
C LEU A 73 2.25 3.91 -7.69
N VAL A 74 2.40 3.97 -6.36
CA VAL A 74 1.27 4.00 -5.41
C VAL A 74 0.43 5.24 -5.64
N SER A 75 1.05 6.42 -5.79
CA SER A 75 0.32 7.67 -6.05
C SER A 75 -0.52 7.56 -7.32
N CYS A 76 0.04 7.09 -8.44
CA CYS A 76 -0.69 7.01 -9.70
C CYS A 76 -1.91 6.09 -9.61
N ILE A 77 -1.75 4.89 -9.04
CA ILE A 77 -2.86 3.92 -8.91
C ILE A 77 -3.95 4.47 -8.00
N TYR A 78 -3.59 4.96 -6.81
CA TYR A 78 -4.58 5.42 -5.83
C TYR A 78 -5.23 6.74 -6.24
N GLU A 79 -4.50 7.69 -6.82
CA GLU A 79 -5.07 8.95 -7.32
C GLU A 79 -6.05 8.68 -8.48
N THR A 80 -5.72 7.73 -9.37
CA THR A 80 -6.64 7.31 -10.44
C THR A 80 -7.91 6.71 -9.86
N ALA A 81 -7.78 5.81 -8.87
CA ALA A 81 -8.91 5.16 -8.21
C ALA A 81 -9.88 6.17 -7.59
N ILE A 82 -9.36 7.16 -6.86
CA ILE A 82 -10.18 8.14 -6.11
C ILE A 82 -10.60 9.36 -6.93
N SER A 83 -10.18 9.49 -8.19
CA SER A 83 -10.50 10.64 -9.04
C SER A 83 -12.01 10.92 -9.14
N THR A 84 -12.80 9.86 -9.31
CA THR A 84 -14.28 9.92 -9.33
C THR A 84 -14.85 10.16 -7.91
N THR A 85 -14.20 9.56 -6.90
CA THR A 85 -14.21 9.95 -5.47
C THR A 85 -14.39 11.44 -5.22
N LEU A 86 -13.33 12.16 -5.61
CA LEU A 86 -13.09 13.55 -5.23
C LEU A 86 -13.94 14.55 -6.02
N THR A 87 -14.36 14.19 -7.25
CA THR A 87 -15.15 15.06 -8.13
C THR A 87 -16.66 14.93 -7.91
N SER A 88 -17.11 13.85 -7.27
CA SER A 88 -18.53 13.63 -7.01
C SER A 88 -19.07 14.55 -5.91
N THR A 89 -20.25 15.13 -6.13
CA THR A 89 -20.96 15.98 -5.14
C THR A 89 -21.53 15.18 -3.97
N LYS A 90 -21.67 13.85 -4.13
CA LYS A 90 -22.10 12.92 -3.08
C LYS A 90 -21.29 11.64 -3.16
N THR A 91 -20.73 11.22 -2.03
CA THR A 91 -20.09 9.91 -1.90
C THR A 91 -21.18 8.84 -1.84
N ASP A 92 -21.40 8.17 -2.97
CA ASP A 92 -22.32 7.02 -3.07
C ASP A 92 -21.54 5.72 -2.86
N LYS A 93 -22.18 4.71 -2.26
CA LYS A 93 -21.63 3.36 -2.06
C LYS A 93 -21.12 2.75 -3.36
N THR A 94 -21.79 3.05 -4.47
CA THR A 94 -21.38 2.60 -5.81
C THR A 94 -20.01 3.13 -6.19
N ILE A 95 -19.72 4.40 -5.92
CA ILE A 95 -18.42 5.00 -6.28
C ILE A 95 -17.32 4.43 -5.38
N LEU A 96 -17.57 4.33 -4.07
CA LEU A 96 -16.63 3.70 -3.14
C LEU A 96 -16.31 2.24 -3.52
N ASN A 97 -17.30 1.50 -4.03
CA ASN A 97 -17.09 0.15 -4.51
C ASN A 97 -16.22 0.12 -5.78
N GLN A 98 -16.41 1.08 -6.69
CA GLN A 98 -15.56 1.22 -7.88
C GLN A 98 -14.10 1.58 -7.51
N GLU A 99 -13.89 2.44 -6.51
CA GLU A 99 -12.55 2.74 -5.98
C GLU A 99 -11.85 1.46 -5.51
N LYS A 100 -12.54 0.65 -4.68
CA LYS A 100 -12.00 -0.60 -4.14
C LYS A 100 -11.69 -1.60 -5.26
N ILE A 101 -12.62 -1.82 -6.19
CA ILE A 101 -12.43 -2.74 -7.33
C ILE A 101 -11.24 -2.29 -8.19
N PHE A 102 -11.07 -0.99 -8.42
CA PHE A 102 -9.93 -0.49 -9.19
C PHE A 102 -8.60 -0.84 -8.52
N ILE A 103 -8.48 -0.64 -7.20
CA ILE A 103 -7.25 -0.96 -6.46
C ILE A 103 -7.03 -2.49 -6.44
N GLU A 104 -8.10 -3.26 -6.22
CA GLU A 104 -8.07 -4.72 -6.25
C GLU A 104 -7.56 -5.26 -7.59
N ASN A 105 -8.03 -4.70 -8.70
CA ASN A 105 -7.57 -5.05 -10.04
C ASN A 105 -6.05 -4.80 -10.20
N HIS A 106 -5.48 -3.81 -9.52
CA HIS A 106 -4.05 -3.48 -9.59
C HIS A 106 -3.22 -4.07 -8.43
N ARG A 107 -3.84 -4.86 -7.54
CA ARG A 107 -3.23 -5.46 -6.36
C ARG A 107 -1.95 -6.22 -6.70
N GLN A 108 -2.00 -7.10 -7.71
CA GLN A 108 -0.85 -7.91 -8.10
C GLN A 108 0.35 -7.04 -8.50
N CYS A 109 0.12 -5.92 -9.17
CA CYS A 109 1.18 -4.98 -9.53
C CYS A 109 1.79 -4.35 -8.27
N LEU A 110 0.96 -3.89 -7.34
CA LEU A 110 1.43 -3.30 -6.08
C LEU A 110 2.27 -4.31 -5.26
N GLN A 111 1.77 -5.52 -5.05
CA GLN A 111 2.47 -6.59 -4.32
C GLN A 111 3.76 -7.06 -5.02
N THR A 112 3.86 -6.91 -6.34
CA THR A 112 5.08 -7.26 -7.08
C THR A 112 6.25 -6.35 -6.74
N TYR A 113 6.00 -5.06 -6.47
CA TYR A 113 7.05 -4.06 -6.26
C TYR A 113 7.18 -3.58 -4.82
N ILE A 114 6.14 -3.75 -3.99
CA ILE A 114 6.12 -3.39 -2.57
C ILE A 114 6.31 -4.68 -1.76
N LYS A 115 7.54 -4.97 -1.34
CA LYS A 115 7.88 -6.23 -0.66
C LYS A 115 8.42 -6.05 0.75
N THR A 116 9.29 -5.07 0.96
CA THR A 116 9.90 -4.85 2.27
C THR A 116 9.04 -3.93 3.12
N ILE A 117 9.14 -4.04 4.44
CA ILE A 117 8.49 -3.10 5.37
C ILE A 117 8.87 -1.64 5.05
N GLU A 118 10.11 -1.39 4.63
CA GLU A 118 10.53 -0.04 4.21
C GLU A 118 9.78 0.45 2.96
N GLN A 119 9.62 -0.40 1.93
CA GLN A 119 8.83 -0.05 0.74
C GLN A 119 7.35 0.15 1.07
N GLN A 120 6.81 -0.65 1.98
CA GLN A 120 5.44 -0.50 2.47
C GLN A 120 5.26 0.83 3.23
N VAL A 121 6.22 1.25 4.05
CA VAL A 121 6.21 2.57 4.70
C VAL A 121 6.28 3.69 3.66
N TRP A 122 7.09 3.56 2.60
CA TRP A 122 7.08 4.53 1.50
C TRP A 122 5.71 4.60 0.81
N ALA A 123 5.02 3.47 0.64
CA ALA A 123 3.65 3.45 0.13
C ALA A 123 2.68 4.20 1.06
N LEU A 124 2.77 4.00 2.38
CA LEU A 124 1.97 4.76 3.36
C LEU A 124 2.22 6.26 3.30
N TYR A 125 3.46 6.66 3.09
CA TYR A 125 3.79 8.07 2.86
C TYR A 125 3.19 8.62 1.55
N ALA A 126 3.11 7.82 0.49
CA ALA A 126 2.39 8.22 -0.71
C ALA A 126 0.90 8.44 -0.43
N LEU A 127 0.25 7.53 0.30
CA LEU A 127 -1.15 7.69 0.71
C LEU A 127 -1.36 8.94 1.58
N GLN A 128 -0.46 9.23 2.51
CA GLN A 128 -0.47 10.46 3.30
C GLN A 128 -0.39 11.70 2.40
N LEU A 129 0.50 11.70 1.40
CA LEU A 129 0.64 12.80 0.45
C LEU A 129 -0.63 13.00 -0.39
N ILE A 130 -1.31 11.92 -0.81
CA ILE A 130 -2.62 12.01 -1.48
C ILE A 130 -3.64 12.69 -0.55
N GLY A 131 -3.70 12.29 0.71
CA GLY A 131 -4.54 12.94 1.72
C GLY A 131 -4.21 14.43 1.86
N TYR A 132 -2.93 14.77 2.00
CA TYR A 132 -2.46 16.15 2.13
C TYR A 132 -2.83 17.01 0.91
N LYS A 133 -2.55 16.54 -0.32
CA LYS A 133 -2.88 17.24 -1.57
C LYS A 133 -4.38 17.55 -1.69
N ASN A 134 -5.22 16.67 -1.17
CA ASN A 134 -6.69 16.82 -1.22
C ASN A 134 -7.30 17.44 0.05
N ASN A 135 -6.47 18.02 0.94
CA ASN A 135 -6.89 18.63 2.21
C ASN A 135 -7.57 17.67 3.21
N PHE A 136 -7.19 16.39 3.20
CA PHE A 136 -7.72 15.33 4.04
C PHE A 136 -9.27 15.30 4.09
N PRO A 137 -9.94 14.99 2.96
CA PRO A 137 -11.38 14.78 2.95
C PRO A 137 -11.77 13.71 3.98
N LYS A 138 -12.98 13.84 4.54
CA LYS A 138 -13.44 12.95 5.62
C LYS A 138 -13.35 11.48 5.20
N GLU A 139 -12.81 10.66 6.12
CA GLU A 139 -12.52 9.24 5.94
C GLU A 139 -11.63 8.85 4.73
N LEU A 140 -11.07 9.78 3.93
CA LEU A 140 -10.32 9.39 2.73
C LEU A 140 -9.11 8.53 3.07
N LEU A 141 -8.19 9.03 3.89
CA LEU A 141 -6.97 8.27 4.21
C LEU A 141 -7.30 6.95 4.91
N LEU A 142 -8.29 6.96 5.82
CA LEU A 142 -8.75 5.76 6.49
C LEU A 142 -9.20 4.70 5.49
N ARG A 143 -10.03 5.07 4.49
CA ARG A 143 -10.45 4.12 3.45
C ARG A 143 -9.26 3.57 2.68
N LEU A 144 -8.28 4.41 2.33
CA LEU A 144 -7.10 3.95 1.60
C LEU A 144 -6.26 2.97 2.42
N PHE A 145 -6.09 3.23 3.72
CA PHE A 145 -5.39 2.32 4.64
C PHE A 145 -6.12 0.97 4.77
N VAL A 146 -7.45 1.01 4.93
CA VAL A 146 -8.26 -0.22 4.97
C VAL A 146 -8.13 -1.00 3.67
N TYR A 147 -8.15 -0.34 2.50
CA TYR A 147 -7.97 -1.04 1.23
C TYR A 147 -6.59 -1.68 1.10
N SER A 148 -5.51 -0.98 1.47
CA SER A 148 -4.17 -1.55 1.40
C SER A 148 -3.95 -2.71 2.39
N TYR A 149 -4.61 -2.66 3.55
CA TYR A 149 -4.61 -3.74 4.53
C TYR A 149 -5.43 -4.95 4.05
N ASP A 150 -6.72 -4.77 3.71
CA ASP A 150 -7.63 -5.83 3.26
C ASP A 150 -7.10 -6.61 2.03
N LEU A 151 -6.29 -5.94 1.20
CA LEU A 151 -5.72 -6.51 -0.03
C LEU A 151 -4.30 -7.06 0.17
N ASP A 152 -3.82 -7.18 1.42
CA ASP A 152 -2.48 -7.66 1.76
C ASP A 152 -1.37 -6.95 0.95
N ILE A 153 -1.52 -5.63 0.73
CA ILE A 153 -0.50 -4.81 0.05
C ILE A 153 0.49 -4.27 1.09
N ILE A 154 0.00 -4.01 2.29
CA ILE A 154 0.76 -3.43 3.41
C ILE A 154 0.44 -4.25 4.67
N GLU A 155 1.49 -4.72 5.32
CA GLU A 155 1.45 -5.50 6.56
C GLU A 155 1.35 -4.59 7.79
N GLU A 156 0.94 -5.16 8.91
CA GLU A 156 0.71 -4.46 10.18
C GLU A 156 1.95 -3.69 10.67
N ASP A 157 3.10 -4.34 10.62
CA ASP A 157 4.40 -3.77 11.01
C ASP A 157 4.71 -2.47 10.26
N ALA A 158 4.32 -2.36 8.99
CA ALA A 158 4.55 -1.14 8.23
C ALA A 158 3.66 0.01 8.70
N TYR A 159 2.42 -0.25 9.15
CA TYR A 159 1.55 0.77 9.72
C TYR A 159 2.09 1.27 11.06
N PHE A 160 2.58 0.38 11.92
CA PHE A 160 3.18 0.78 13.20
C PHE A 160 4.50 1.52 13.00
N LYS A 161 5.37 1.03 12.12
CA LYS A 161 6.59 1.73 11.76
C LYS A 161 6.29 3.10 11.18
N TRP A 162 5.30 3.22 10.28
CA TRP A 162 4.86 4.53 9.82
C TRP A 162 4.32 5.38 10.96
N LYS A 163 3.47 4.87 11.86
CA LYS A 163 2.91 5.63 13.00
C LYS A 163 4.01 6.28 13.85
N GLU A 164 5.09 5.56 14.10
CA GLU A 164 6.22 5.99 14.93
C GLU A 164 7.27 6.83 14.19
N ASP A 165 7.39 6.65 12.87
CA ASP A 165 8.40 7.32 12.06
C ASP A 165 8.16 8.84 11.98
N ILE A 166 9.23 9.59 12.24
CA ILE A 166 9.27 11.04 12.18
C ILE A 166 10.02 11.43 10.92
N ASN A 167 9.27 11.86 9.91
CA ASN A 167 9.81 12.34 8.65
C ASN A 167 9.28 13.76 8.36
N ASP A 168 10.10 14.76 8.69
CA ASP A 168 9.75 16.18 8.55
C ASP A 168 9.67 16.64 7.08
N ASP A 169 10.24 15.88 6.14
CA ASP A 169 10.20 16.18 4.71
C ASP A 169 8.81 15.89 4.11
N ILE A 170 7.95 15.12 4.82
CA ILE A 170 6.65 14.69 4.31
C ILE A 170 5.52 15.35 5.11
N PRO A 171 4.80 16.33 4.53
CA PRO A 171 3.79 17.11 5.25
C PRO A 171 2.53 16.29 5.56
N GLY A 172 1.72 16.80 6.50
CA GLY A 172 0.39 16.28 6.77
C GLY A 172 0.31 15.15 7.81
N LYS A 173 1.43 14.71 8.39
CA LYS A 173 1.50 13.62 9.36
C LYS A 173 0.50 13.73 10.52
N GLY A 174 0.41 14.90 11.16
CA GLY A 174 -0.51 15.10 12.30
C GLY A 174 -1.99 14.92 11.94
N LYS A 175 -2.43 15.44 10.78
CA LYS A 175 -3.80 15.25 10.28
C LYS A 175 -4.04 13.80 9.85
N ALA A 176 -3.05 13.18 9.22
CA ALA A 176 -3.09 11.78 8.83
C ALA A 176 -3.31 10.88 10.05
N LEU A 177 -2.46 11.02 11.08
CA LEU A 177 -2.57 10.30 12.35
C LEU A 177 -3.94 10.51 13.01
N PHE A 178 -4.44 11.75 13.05
CA PHE A 178 -5.76 12.04 13.59
C PHE A 178 -6.88 11.27 12.88
N GLN A 179 -6.82 11.17 11.55
CA GLN A 179 -7.83 10.49 10.74
C GLN A 179 -7.81 8.96 10.93
N VAL A 180 -6.65 8.35 11.09
CA VAL A 180 -6.50 6.88 11.17
C VAL A 180 -6.29 6.34 12.58
N SER A 181 -6.16 7.20 13.59
CA SER A 181 -5.78 6.83 14.96
C SER A 181 -6.62 5.71 15.57
N LYS A 182 -7.96 5.76 15.40
CA LYS A 182 -8.85 4.72 15.94
C LYS A 182 -8.64 3.37 15.26
N TRP A 183 -8.36 3.38 13.97
CA TRP A 183 -8.12 2.15 13.21
C TRP A 183 -6.76 1.55 13.56
N LEU A 184 -5.72 2.37 13.73
CA LEU A 184 -4.41 1.89 14.22
C LEU A 184 -4.50 1.29 15.63
N GLN A 185 -5.31 1.88 16.51
CA GLN A 185 -5.58 1.29 17.84
C GLN A 185 -6.26 -0.06 17.70
N TRP A 186 -7.27 -0.19 16.84
CA TRP A 186 -7.91 -1.47 16.58
C TRP A 186 -6.92 -2.52 16.04
N LEU A 187 -6.04 -2.12 15.12
CA LEU A 187 -5.01 -2.99 14.54
C LEU A 187 -4.04 -3.51 15.61
N GLU A 188 -3.65 -2.65 16.56
CA GLU A 188 -2.77 -3.00 17.68
C GLU A 188 -3.37 -4.10 18.56
N HIS A 189 -4.66 -4.00 18.89
CA HIS A 189 -5.33 -5.02 19.73
C HIS A 189 -5.61 -6.32 18.97
N ALA A 190 -5.91 -6.24 17.66
CA ALA A 190 -6.11 -7.43 16.83
C ALA A 190 -4.84 -8.28 16.73
N SER A 191 -3.68 -7.63 16.65
CA SER A 191 -2.37 -8.28 16.66
C SER A 191 -2.09 -8.97 18.00
N GLU A 192 -2.28 -8.27 19.13
CA GLU A 192 -2.09 -8.81 20.49
C GLU A 192 -2.94 -10.07 20.76
N GLU A 193 -4.20 -10.10 20.29
CA GLU A 193 -5.08 -11.28 20.44
C GLU A 193 -4.60 -12.50 19.61
N SER A 194 -3.98 -12.27 18.45
CA SER A 194 -3.46 -13.36 17.61
C SER A 194 -2.19 -14.00 18.18
N ASP A 195 -1.27 -13.19 18.73
CA ASP A 195 -0.01 -13.68 19.31
C ASP A 195 -0.23 -14.45 20.63
N ASP A 196 -1.20 -14.03 21.44
CA ASP A 196 -1.58 -14.73 22.67
C ASP A 196 -2.16 -16.13 22.40
N ASP A 197 -2.84 -16.33 21.27
CA ASP A 197 -3.48 -17.60 20.91
C ASP A 197 -2.46 -18.62 20.37
N ASP A 198 -1.43 -18.16 19.63
CA ASP A 198 -0.34 -19.01 19.15
C ASP A 198 0.66 -19.39 20.26
N ASN A 199 0.90 -18.49 21.22
CA ASN A 199 1.73 -18.79 22.39
C ASN A 199 1.03 -19.79 23.33
N ARG A 200 -0.31 -19.75 23.45
CA ARG A 200 -1.08 -20.77 24.19
C ARG A 200 -1.03 -22.14 23.53
N LYS A 201 -1.21 -22.24 22.21
CA LYS A 201 -1.13 -23.53 21.48
C LYS A 201 0.25 -24.16 21.60
N SER A 202 1.31 -23.35 21.49
CA SER A 202 2.68 -23.84 21.67
C SER A 202 3.00 -24.21 23.12
N HIS A 203 2.46 -23.51 24.12
CA HIS A 203 2.54 -23.95 25.52
C HIS A 203 1.77 -25.24 25.80
N GLU A 204 0.60 -25.42 25.19
CA GLU A 204 -0.24 -26.62 25.33
C GLU A 204 0.41 -27.85 24.68
N ILE A 205 1.08 -27.69 23.53
CA ILE A 205 1.90 -28.75 22.91
C ILE A 205 3.07 -29.14 23.82
N ILE A 206 3.77 -28.17 24.42
CA ILE A 206 4.90 -28.43 25.32
C ILE A 206 4.45 -29.14 26.62
N LEU A 207 3.25 -28.84 27.12
CA LEU A 207 2.69 -29.50 28.30
C LEU A 207 2.25 -30.94 27.98
N ASN A 208 1.60 -31.16 26.85
CA ASN A 208 1.15 -32.49 26.41
C ASN A 208 2.33 -33.43 26.08
N ASP A 209 3.44 -32.91 25.53
CA ASP A 209 4.66 -33.70 25.27
C ASP A 209 5.41 -34.06 26.58
N LYS A 210 5.31 -33.23 27.63
CA LYS A 210 5.89 -33.54 28.94
C LYS A 210 5.09 -34.58 29.72
N GLU A 211 3.76 -34.63 29.56
CA GLU A 211 2.93 -35.67 30.16
C GLU A 211 3.08 -37.02 29.44
N ASN A 212 3.17 -37.04 28.11
CA ASN A 212 3.35 -38.28 27.35
C ASN A 212 4.78 -38.87 27.38
N GLY A 213 5.78 -38.07 27.78
CA GLY A 213 7.18 -38.52 27.88
C GLY A 213 7.54 -39.28 29.17
N HIS A 214 6.64 -39.35 30.16
CA HIS A 214 6.92 -40.01 31.44
C HIS A 214 6.44 -41.47 31.51
N ASP A 215 5.49 -41.88 30.67
CA ASP A 215 4.87 -43.22 30.75
C ASP A 215 5.59 -44.32 29.96
N GLN A 216 6.65 -44.02 29.19
CA GLN A 216 7.37 -45.02 28.37
C GLN A 216 8.62 -45.62 29.01
N LYS A 217 9.02 -45.20 30.22
CA LYS A 217 10.22 -45.77 30.88
C LYS A 217 9.96 -46.95 31.80
N ASP A 218 8.69 -47.27 32.10
CA ASP A 218 8.36 -48.34 33.06
C ASP A 218 7.91 -49.66 32.42
N ILE A 219 7.87 -49.77 31.08
CA ILE A 219 7.39 -51.00 30.40
C ILE A 219 8.53 -51.93 29.95
N GLU A 220 9.80 -51.48 29.90
CA GLU A 220 10.92 -52.32 29.42
C GLU A 220 11.64 -53.15 30.50
N GLN A 221 11.23 -53.11 31.78
CA GLN A 221 11.89 -53.91 32.82
C GLN A 221 11.21 -55.26 33.16
N GLU A 222 10.08 -55.62 32.55
CA GLU A 222 9.34 -56.86 32.90
C GLU A 222 9.36 -57.94 31.82
N GLN A 223 10.40 -57.99 30.97
CA GLN A 223 10.61 -59.09 30.01
C GLN A 223 11.97 -59.81 30.11
N ASN A 224 12.77 -59.55 31.16
CA ASN A 224 14.07 -60.24 31.37
C ASN A 224 14.24 -60.77 32.81
N ALA A 225 13.24 -61.49 33.33
CA ALA A 225 13.36 -62.31 34.55
C ALA A 225 12.92 -63.75 34.29
#